data_AF-A0A383EKC8-F1
#
_entry.id   AF-A0A383EKC8-F1
#
_cell.length_a   1.000
_cell.length_b   1.000
_cell.length_c   1.000
_cell.angle_alpha   90.00
_cell.angle_beta   90.00
_cell.angle_gamma   90.00
#
_symmetry.space_group_name_H-M   'P 1'
#
loop_
_entity.id
_entity.type
_entity.pdbx_description
1 polymer ?
#
loop_
_entity_poly.entity_id
_entity_poly.type
_entity_poly.pdbx_seq_one_letter_code
_entity_poly.pdbx_strand_id
1 'polypeptide(L)'
;MRRRRDQHGGLPIKLGPASNGEFVPPPASPVVREAIRLSNDEAEVVARRLGISRRRFLASLGGSALTLLVLDACASAERATRTTSTTTSTTTSTTTSTTTTTSSTTTTLPPTTTGGTYEIPPEATTEPEVAEAILAGDEFVMDLQAHLLDYKITPDAPWDGTPFLGQLFPQIDCGEDDPRACFSIEAFLD
;
A
#
# COMPACT_ATOMS: atom_id res chain seq x y z
N MET A 1 -16.30 23.23 -11.40
CA MET A 1 -15.49 22.72 -10.27
C MET A 1 -14.23 22.06 -10.82
N ARG A 2 -13.04 22.62 -10.55
CA ARG A 2 -11.78 21.92 -10.89
C ARG A 2 -11.68 20.71 -9.97
N ARG A 3 -11.65 19.48 -10.53
CA ARG A 3 -11.33 18.28 -9.74
C ARG A 3 -10.00 18.55 -9.05
N ARG A 4 -9.95 18.51 -7.71
CA ARG A 4 -8.68 18.50 -6.99
C ARG A 4 -7.84 17.38 -7.62
N ARG A 5 -6.60 17.68 -8.01
CA ARG A 5 -5.66 16.63 -8.41
C ARG A 5 -5.53 15.71 -7.21
N ASP A 6 -5.79 14.43 -7.41
CA ASP A 6 -5.59 13.45 -6.36
C ASP A 6 -4.10 13.45 -6.02
N GLN A 7 -3.78 13.83 -4.79
CA GLN A 7 -2.42 13.87 -4.25
C GLN A 7 -1.78 12.47 -4.21
N HIS A 8 -2.59 11.41 -4.28
CA HIS A 8 -2.16 10.02 -4.36
C HIS A 8 -2.11 9.48 -5.80
N GLY A 9 -2.29 10.34 -6.81
CA GLY A 9 -2.11 10.00 -8.21
C GLY A 9 -3.22 9.16 -8.84
N GLY A 10 -4.36 8.96 -8.17
CA GLY A 10 -5.47 8.16 -8.69
C GLY A 10 -5.16 6.66 -8.75
N LEU A 11 -4.21 6.20 -7.92
CA LEU A 11 -3.86 4.79 -7.76
C LEU A 11 -4.91 4.07 -6.90
N PRO A 12 -5.10 2.75 -7.09
CA PRO A 12 -6.00 1.96 -6.26
C PRO A 12 -5.58 1.91 -4.79
N ILE A 13 -4.28 2.04 -4.51
CA ILE A 13 -3.71 2.09 -3.16
C ILE A 13 -3.08 3.46 -2.96
N LYS A 14 -3.49 4.16 -1.90
CA LYS A 14 -2.95 5.48 -1.55
C LYS A 14 -1.58 5.32 -0.89
N LEU A 15 -0.52 5.64 -1.62
CA LEU A 15 0.85 5.57 -1.11
C LEU A 15 1.30 6.84 -0.36
N GLY A 16 0.73 7.98 -0.73
CA GLY A 16 1.04 9.26 -0.09
C GLY A 16 0.52 9.33 1.35
N PRO A 17 1.12 10.16 2.22
CA PRO A 17 0.63 10.37 3.57
C PRO A 17 -0.85 10.75 3.59
N ALA A 18 -1.63 10.07 4.43
CA ALA A 18 -3.05 10.28 4.60
C ALA A 18 -3.34 10.98 5.94
N SER A 19 -4.43 11.72 6.00
CA SER A 19 -4.88 12.39 7.22
C SER A 19 -6.40 12.43 7.28
N ASN A 20 -6.94 12.34 8.50
CA ASN A 20 -8.35 12.57 8.82
C ASN A 20 -8.73 14.07 8.81
N GLY A 21 -7.77 14.97 8.60
CA GLY A 21 -7.94 16.42 8.59
C GLY A 21 -7.47 17.13 9.87
N GLU A 22 -7.23 16.40 10.96
CA GLU A 22 -6.76 16.96 12.23
C GLU A 22 -5.23 17.09 12.29
N PHE A 23 -4.53 16.24 11.55
CA PHE A 23 -3.07 16.24 11.45
C PHE A 23 -2.64 16.66 10.04
N VAL A 24 -1.70 17.59 9.90
CA VAL A 24 -1.10 17.87 8.58
C VAL A 24 0.07 16.92 8.39
N PRO A 25 -0.04 15.91 7.51
CA PRO A 25 1.00 14.92 7.39
C PRO A 25 2.25 15.53 6.74
N PRO A 26 3.45 15.03 7.08
CA PRO A 26 4.67 15.47 6.41
C PRO A 26 4.59 15.19 4.91
N PRO A 27 5.36 15.91 4.07
CA PRO A 27 5.42 15.63 2.65
C PRO A 27 5.88 14.20 2.35
N ALA A 28 5.36 13.61 1.26
CA ALA A 28 5.78 12.29 0.82
C ALA A 28 7.29 12.21 0.57
N SER A 29 7.91 11.11 1.03
CA SER A 29 9.33 10.84 0.83
C SER A 29 9.68 10.75 -0.67
N PRO A 30 10.97 10.92 -1.05
CA PRO A 30 11.39 10.78 -2.45
C PRO A 30 10.97 9.43 -3.07
N VAL A 31 11.11 8.33 -2.32
CA VAL A 31 10.73 6.99 -2.79
C VAL A 31 9.23 6.87 -3.00
N VAL A 32 8.41 7.39 -2.08
CA VAL A 32 6.95 7.36 -2.25
C VAL A 32 6.52 8.18 -3.47
N ARG A 33 7.10 9.37 -3.68
CA ARG A 33 6.81 10.18 -4.87
C ARG A 33 7.19 9.46 -6.17
N GLU A 34 8.33 8.78 -6.17
CA GLU A 34 8.78 8.01 -7.33
C GLU A 34 7.90 6.79 -7.58
N ALA A 35 7.53 6.05 -6.54
CA ALA A 35 6.60 4.92 -6.65
C ALA A 35 5.24 5.35 -7.21
N ILE A 36 4.71 6.51 -6.79
CA ILE A 36 3.47 7.06 -7.34
C ILE A 36 3.64 7.38 -8.83
N ARG A 37 4.73 8.06 -9.21
CA ARG A 37 5.00 8.43 -10.60
C ARG A 37 5.12 7.19 -11.49
N LEU A 38 5.97 6.24 -11.09
CA LEU A 38 6.26 5.04 -11.87
C LEU A 38 5.03 4.12 -11.96
N SER A 39 4.24 3.99 -10.89
CA SER A 39 3.00 3.20 -10.93
C SER A 39 2.00 3.75 -11.94
N ASN A 40 1.92 5.08 -12.06
CA ASN A 40 1.04 5.74 -13.03
C ASN A 40 1.49 5.51 -14.47
N ASP A 41 2.80 5.61 -14.72
CA ASP A 41 3.39 5.40 -16.05
C ASP A 41 3.25 3.93 -16.49
N GLU A 42 3.56 2.99 -15.60
CA GLU A 42 3.43 1.55 -15.88
C GLU A 42 1.96 1.14 -16.06
N ALA A 43 1.02 1.72 -15.30
CA ALA A 43 -0.39 1.43 -15.47
C ALA A 43 -0.89 1.81 -16.88
N GLU A 44 -0.40 2.90 -17.46
CA GLU A 44 -0.72 3.30 -18.83
C GLU A 44 -0.10 2.33 -19.87
N VAL A 45 1.12 1.84 -19.63
CA VAL A 45 1.76 0.84 -20.49
C VAL A 45 1.01 -0.48 -20.46
N VAL A 46 0.71 -1.00 -19.28
CA VAL A 46 0.03 -2.29 -19.10
C VAL A 46 -1.41 -2.22 -19.62
N ALA A 47 -2.16 -1.15 -19.34
CA ALA A 47 -3.51 -0.97 -19.86
C ALA A 47 -3.55 -1.00 -21.39
N ARG A 48 -2.61 -0.30 -22.06
CA ARG A 48 -2.48 -0.32 -23.52
C ARG A 48 -2.14 -1.70 -24.06
N ARG A 49 -1.23 -2.44 -23.42
CA ARG A 49 -0.87 -3.81 -23.81
C ARG A 49 -2.05 -4.77 -23.71
N LEU A 50 -2.91 -4.59 -22.71
CA LEU A 50 -4.11 -5.39 -22.49
C LEU A 50 -5.31 -4.94 -23.33
N GLY A 51 -5.21 -3.83 -24.09
CA GLY A 51 -6.31 -3.30 -24.88
C GLY A 51 -7.47 -2.76 -24.04
N ILE A 52 -7.24 -2.38 -22.79
CA ILE A 52 -8.25 -1.82 -21.88
C ILE A 52 -7.92 -0.39 -21.49
N SER A 53 -8.91 0.37 -21.03
CA SER A 53 -8.66 1.72 -20.53
C SER A 53 -7.86 1.68 -19.23
N ARG A 54 -7.00 2.69 -19.00
CA ARG A 54 -6.25 2.85 -17.73
C ARG A 54 -7.16 2.79 -16.50
N ARG A 55 -8.34 3.39 -16.58
CA ARG A 55 -9.34 3.34 -15.49
C ARG A 55 -9.77 1.91 -15.18
N ARG A 56 -10.09 1.13 -16.21
CA ARG A 56 -10.51 -0.28 -16.05
C ARG A 56 -9.37 -1.12 -15.48
N PHE A 57 -8.14 -0.87 -15.93
CA PHE A 57 -6.97 -1.57 -15.39
C PHE A 57 -6.75 -1.24 -13.91
N LEU A 58 -6.77 0.03 -13.52
CA LEU A 58 -6.56 0.43 -12.12
C LEU A 58 -7.69 -0.01 -11.18
N ALA A 59 -8.90 -0.24 -11.69
CA ALA A 59 -10.02 -0.80 -10.93
C ALA A 59 -9.92 -2.34 -10.76
N SER A 60 -8.90 -2.98 -11.33
CA SER A 60 -8.71 -4.44 -11.25
C SER A 60 -7.65 -4.82 -10.21
N LEU A 61 -7.65 -6.10 -9.81
CA LEU A 61 -6.59 -6.67 -8.97
C LEU A 61 -5.19 -6.45 -9.56
N GLY A 62 -5.06 -6.49 -10.89
CA GLY A 62 -3.78 -6.23 -11.56
C GLY A 62 -3.27 -4.81 -11.37
N GLY A 63 -4.16 -3.83 -11.24
CA GLY A 63 -3.80 -2.44 -10.93
C GLY A 63 -3.24 -2.29 -9.51
N SER A 64 -3.87 -2.96 -8.54
CA SER A 64 -3.37 -3.01 -7.16
C SER A 64 -2.04 -3.74 -7.08
N ALA A 65 -1.92 -4.91 -7.71
CA ALA A 65 -0.68 -5.69 -7.76
C ALA A 65 0.46 -4.89 -8.39
N LEU A 66 0.23 -4.19 -9.50
CA LEU A 66 1.23 -3.33 -10.12
C LEU A 66 1.72 -2.24 -9.16
N THR A 67 0.80 -1.61 -8.43
CA THR A 67 1.13 -0.53 -7.47
C THR A 67 2.05 -1.04 -6.36
N LEU A 68 1.78 -2.23 -5.83
CA LEU A 68 2.63 -2.87 -4.80
C LEU A 68 3.98 -3.31 -5.35
N LEU A 69 4.01 -3.91 -6.55
CA LEU A 69 5.26 -4.32 -7.20
C LEU A 69 6.18 -3.13 -7.48
N VAL A 70 5.63 -2.01 -7.94
CA VAL A 70 6.40 -0.79 -8.19
C VAL A 70 6.90 -0.17 -6.89
N LEU A 71 6.07 -0.16 -5.83
CA LEU A 71 6.49 0.32 -4.51
C LEU A 71 7.69 -0.48 -3.98
N ASP A 72 7.61 -1.80 -4.02
CA ASP A 72 8.70 -2.68 -3.59
C ASP A 72 9.98 -2.45 -4.42
N ALA A 73 9.86 -2.36 -5.75
CA ALA A 73 10.99 -2.09 -6.62
C ALA A 73 11.67 -0.74 -6.29
N CYS A 74 10.89 0.31 -6.04
CA CYS A 74 11.42 1.62 -5.64
C CYS A 74 12.11 1.58 -4.26
N ALA A 75 11.52 0.89 -3.28
CA ALA A 75 12.10 0.74 -1.95
C ALA A 75 13.43 -0.06 -1.99
N SER A 76 13.45 -1.14 -2.75
CA SER A 76 14.64 -1.98 -2.95
C SER A 76 15.76 -1.24 -3.67
N ALA A 77 15.42 -0.40 -4.66
CA ALA A 77 16.40 0.47 -5.31
C ALA A 77 16.99 1.51 -4.33
N GLU A 78 16.17 2.12 -3.47
CA GLU A 78 16.64 3.05 -2.44
C GLU A 78 17.62 2.36 -1.47
N ARG A 79 17.25 1.18 -0.96
CA ARG A 79 18.12 0.37 -0.07
C ARG A 79 19.47 0.09 -0.72
N ALA A 80 19.49 -0.36 -1.98
CA ALA A 80 20.73 -0.64 -2.70
C ALA A 80 21.67 0.60 -2.79
N THR A 81 21.09 1.79 -3.00
CA THR A 81 21.88 3.04 -3.01
C THR A 81 22.42 3.42 -1.64
N ARG A 82 21.66 3.15 -0.57
CA ARG A 82 22.05 3.40 0.83
C ARG A 82 23.22 2.50 1.24
N THR A 83 23.14 1.20 0.96
CA THR A 83 24.21 0.22 1.27
C THR A 83 25.52 0.52 0.52
N THR A 84 25.42 0.97 -0.73
CA THR A 84 26.59 1.36 -1.54
C THR A 84 27.28 2.60 -0.97
N SER A 85 26.50 3.55 -0.46
CA SER A 85 27.01 4.78 0.15
C SER A 85 27.73 4.52 1.48
N THR A 86 27.24 3.60 2.31
CA THR A 86 27.89 3.18 3.57
C THR A 86 29.23 2.47 3.33
N THR A 87 29.34 1.69 2.25
CA THR A 87 30.58 0.95 1.90
C THR A 87 31.64 1.85 1.25
N THR A 88 31.23 2.95 0.61
CA THR A 88 32.15 3.85 -0.13
C THR A 88 32.83 4.89 0.78
N SER A 89 32.41 5.05 2.04
CA SER A 89 33.05 5.99 2.98
C SER A 89 34.50 5.65 3.38
N THR A 90 35.09 4.55 2.89
CA THR A 90 36.52 4.22 3.11
C THR A 90 37.40 4.34 1.86
N THR A 91 36.90 4.71 0.67
CA THR A 91 37.81 5.00 -0.46
C THR A 91 37.23 6.03 -1.41
N THR A 92 37.80 7.24 -1.36
CA THR A 92 37.60 8.28 -2.38
C THR A 92 38.11 7.77 -3.72
N SER A 93 37.23 7.61 -4.69
CA SER A 93 37.57 7.74 -6.11
C SER A 93 36.33 8.08 -6.93
N THR A 94 36.35 9.31 -7.44
CA THR A 94 35.44 9.89 -8.41
C THR A 94 35.40 9.06 -9.68
N THR A 95 34.24 8.57 -10.10
CA THR A 95 33.95 8.35 -11.52
C THR A 95 32.45 8.49 -11.78
N THR A 96 32.09 9.50 -12.57
CA THR A 96 30.79 9.71 -13.17
C THR A 96 30.48 8.57 -14.15
N SER A 97 29.33 7.91 -14.00
CA SER A 97 28.75 7.11 -15.08
C SER A 97 27.23 7.11 -14.97
N THR A 98 26.63 7.87 -15.88
CA THR A 98 25.21 7.83 -16.20
C THR A 98 24.96 6.58 -17.03
N THR A 99 24.15 5.65 -16.53
CA THR A 99 23.65 4.54 -17.36
C THR A 99 22.20 4.28 -16.99
N THR A 100 21.30 4.78 -17.82
CA THR A 100 19.88 4.45 -17.79
C THR A 100 19.73 3.05 -18.39
N THR A 101 19.81 2.03 -17.56
CA THR A 101 19.51 0.65 -17.96
C THR A 101 18.07 0.36 -17.57
N THR A 102 17.19 0.32 -18.58
CA THR A 102 15.85 -0.25 -18.45
C THR A 102 16.01 -1.77 -18.31
N SER A 103 16.27 -2.24 -17.09
CA SER A 103 16.27 -3.66 -16.78
C SER A 103 14.83 -4.12 -16.62
N SER A 104 14.28 -4.70 -17.68
CA SER A 104 13.13 -5.59 -17.58
C SER A 104 13.56 -6.86 -16.86
N THR A 105 13.65 -6.79 -15.53
CA THR A 105 13.92 -7.95 -14.67
C THR A 105 12.70 -8.85 -14.75
N THR A 106 12.81 -9.93 -15.51
CA THR A 106 11.84 -11.02 -15.43
C THR A 106 12.14 -11.77 -14.14
N THR A 107 11.51 -11.32 -13.04
CA THR A 107 11.54 -12.05 -11.78
C THR A 107 10.82 -13.37 -12.02
N THR A 108 11.59 -14.46 -12.08
CA THR A 108 11.03 -15.80 -12.05
C THR A 108 10.39 -15.95 -10.68
N LEU A 109 9.05 -16.01 -10.65
CA LEU A 109 8.33 -16.23 -9.40
C LEU A 109 8.85 -17.55 -8.79
N PRO A 110 9.28 -17.58 -7.53
CA PRO A 110 9.62 -18.83 -6.85
C PRO A 110 8.41 -19.78 -6.92
N PRO A 111 8.62 -21.11 -6.87
CA PRO A 111 7.53 -22.07 -6.88
C PRO A 111 6.50 -21.67 -5.82
N THR A 112 5.21 -21.78 -6.17
CA THR A 112 4.09 -21.43 -5.29
C THR A 112 4.10 -22.30 -4.04
N THR A 113 4.89 -21.90 -3.05
CA THR A 113 4.73 -22.30 -1.67
C THR A 113 3.58 -21.46 -1.14
N THR A 114 2.54 -22.10 -0.62
CA THR A 114 1.55 -21.44 0.23
C THR A 114 2.28 -20.57 1.26
N GLY A 115 1.77 -19.38 1.53
CA GLY A 115 2.43 -18.36 2.35
C GLY A 115 2.98 -18.88 3.69
N GLY A 116 4.01 -18.21 4.22
CA GLY A 116 4.66 -18.56 5.48
C GLY A 116 4.05 -17.83 6.69
N THR A 117 4.52 -18.19 7.89
CA THR A 117 4.18 -17.52 9.15
C THR A 117 5.43 -16.84 9.72
N TYR A 118 5.25 -15.71 10.40
CA TYR A 118 6.28 -15.09 11.22
C TYR A 118 6.05 -15.44 12.70
N GLU A 119 7.11 -15.80 13.42
CA GLU A 119 7.08 -15.88 14.87
C GLU A 119 7.39 -14.49 15.45
N ILE A 120 6.38 -13.85 16.04
CA ILE A 120 6.51 -12.51 16.63
C ILE A 120 6.47 -12.63 18.16
N PRO A 121 7.54 -12.27 18.89
CA PRO A 121 7.59 -12.29 20.34
C PRO A 121 6.68 -11.17 20.91
N PRO A 122 6.02 -11.38 22.06
CA PRO A 122 5.13 -10.38 22.66
C PRO A 122 5.79 -9.02 22.88
N GLU A 123 7.09 -9.01 23.21
CA GLU A 123 7.87 -7.80 23.45
C GLU A 123 7.99 -6.91 22.20
N ALA A 124 7.86 -7.46 20.98
CA ALA A 124 7.87 -6.67 19.75
C ALA A 124 6.71 -5.66 19.66
N THR A 125 5.67 -5.80 20.51
CA THR A 125 4.56 -4.84 20.59
C THR A 125 4.93 -3.54 21.31
N THR A 126 6.00 -3.55 22.13
CA THR A 126 6.40 -2.39 22.94
C THR A 126 7.88 -2.02 22.77
N GLU A 127 8.73 -2.96 22.39
CA GLU A 127 10.18 -2.77 22.24
C GLU A 127 10.57 -2.70 20.74
N PRO A 128 10.92 -1.51 20.22
CA PRO A 128 11.21 -1.32 18.79
C PRO A 128 12.36 -2.20 18.28
N GLU A 129 13.39 -2.38 19.10
CA GLU A 129 14.56 -3.21 18.78
C GLU A 129 14.22 -4.70 18.59
N VAL A 130 13.21 -5.21 19.32
CA VAL A 130 12.72 -6.59 19.17
C VAL A 130 11.90 -6.71 17.88
N ALA A 131 11.08 -5.72 17.56
CA ALA A 131 10.33 -5.69 16.31
C ALA A 131 11.28 -5.61 15.09
N GLU A 132 12.28 -4.74 15.15
CA GLU A 132 13.27 -4.58 14.08
C GLU A 132 14.05 -5.87 13.82
N ALA A 133 14.45 -6.60 14.87
CA ALA A 133 15.19 -7.85 14.73
C ALA A 133 14.46 -8.93 13.90
N ILE A 134 13.13 -8.84 13.78
CA ILE A 134 12.30 -9.87 13.13
C ILE A 134 11.64 -9.34 11.85
N LEU A 135 11.28 -8.05 11.81
CA LEU A 135 10.51 -7.45 10.71
C LEU A 135 11.34 -6.54 9.80
N ALA A 136 12.53 -6.10 10.21
CA ALA A 136 13.35 -5.18 9.41
C ALA A 136 14.24 -5.91 8.37
N GLY A 137 13.73 -7.00 7.79
CA GLY A 137 14.37 -7.71 6.69
C GLY A 137 14.31 -6.94 5.36
N ASP A 138 14.67 -7.63 4.28
CA ASP A 138 14.68 -7.07 2.93
C ASP A 138 13.32 -7.18 2.22
N GLU A 139 12.37 -7.88 2.84
CA GLU A 139 11.03 -8.11 2.31
C GLU A 139 10.13 -6.87 2.32
N PHE A 140 9.12 -6.91 1.45
CA PHE A 140 8.01 -5.97 1.49
C PHE A 140 7.05 -6.37 2.62
N VAL A 141 6.88 -5.47 3.59
CA VAL A 141 5.89 -5.60 4.66
C VAL A 141 4.67 -4.74 4.33
N MET A 142 3.49 -5.35 4.33
CA MET A 142 2.21 -4.66 4.22
C MET A 142 1.36 -4.98 5.45
N ASP A 143 1.09 -3.95 6.24
CA ASP A 143 0.15 -4.04 7.35
C ASP A 143 -1.29 -3.85 6.85
N LEU A 144 -2.19 -4.71 7.31
CA LEU A 144 -3.62 -4.69 6.96
C LEU A 144 -4.44 -4.36 8.20
N GLN A 145 -4.68 -3.07 8.43
CA GLN A 145 -5.55 -2.62 9.49
C GLN A 145 -7.01 -2.58 9.03
N ALA A 146 -7.82 -3.52 9.53
CA ALA A 146 -9.26 -3.52 9.33
C ALA A 146 -9.98 -2.71 10.42
N HIS A 147 -11.17 -2.19 10.10
CA HIS A 147 -12.07 -1.58 11.08
C HIS A 147 -13.26 -2.52 11.31
N LEU A 148 -13.38 -3.05 12.53
CA LEU A 148 -14.58 -3.77 12.94
C LEU A 148 -15.63 -2.76 13.39
N LEU A 149 -16.80 -2.78 12.75
CA LEU A 149 -17.95 -1.95 13.09
C LEU A 149 -19.03 -2.81 13.78
N ASP A 150 -18.85 -3.13 15.07
CA ASP A 150 -19.88 -3.87 15.81
C ASP A 150 -21.05 -2.95 16.17
N TYR A 151 -22.16 -3.12 15.46
CA TYR A 151 -23.39 -2.35 15.66
C TYR A 151 -24.23 -2.78 16.87
N LYS A 152 -23.97 -3.95 17.48
CA LYS A 152 -24.64 -4.33 18.74
C LYS A 152 -24.04 -3.58 19.93
N ILE A 153 -22.76 -3.18 19.81
CA ILE A 153 -22.01 -2.44 20.83
C ILE A 153 -22.01 -0.93 20.53
N THR A 154 -22.04 -0.55 19.25
CA THR A 154 -22.12 0.86 18.84
C THR A 154 -23.58 1.31 18.88
N PRO A 155 -23.96 2.26 19.75
CA PRO A 155 -25.33 2.78 19.76
C PRO A 155 -25.68 3.39 18.39
N ASP A 156 -26.96 3.34 18.00
CA ASP A 156 -27.53 4.04 16.84
C ASP A 156 -27.50 5.57 17.07
N ALA A 157 -26.30 6.12 17.27
CA ALA A 157 -26.04 7.53 17.42
C ALA A 157 -25.82 8.12 16.02
N PRO A 158 -26.68 9.04 15.58
CA PRO A 158 -26.49 9.70 14.30
C PRO A 158 -25.12 10.38 14.26
N TRP A 159 -24.30 10.03 13.27
CA TRP A 159 -23.06 10.77 13.00
C TRP A 159 -23.28 11.67 11.79
N ASP A 160 -23.28 12.99 12.02
CA ASP A 160 -23.46 13.99 10.95
C ASP A 160 -24.72 13.75 10.10
N GLY A 161 -25.83 13.41 10.76
CA GLY A 161 -27.10 13.10 10.09
C GLY A 161 -27.18 11.71 9.43
N THR A 162 -26.10 10.92 9.49
CA THR A 162 -26.07 9.53 9.02
C THR A 162 -26.60 8.61 10.13
N PRO A 163 -27.71 7.88 9.94
CA PRO A 163 -28.31 7.04 10.98
C PRO A 163 -27.42 5.86 11.40
N PHE A 164 -26.58 5.39 10.47
CA PHE A 164 -25.67 4.26 10.67
C PHE A 164 -24.36 4.54 9.93
N LEU A 165 -23.25 4.56 10.66
CA LEU A 165 -21.91 4.82 10.12
C LEU A 165 -21.55 3.86 8.96
N GLY A 166 -22.04 2.62 9.01
CA GLY A 166 -21.85 1.62 7.94
C GLY A 166 -22.34 2.06 6.56
N GLN A 167 -23.28 3.02 6.47
CA GLN A 167 -23.79 3.54 5.20
C GLN A 167 -22.74 4.27 4.35
N LEU A 168 -21.62 4.68 4.95
CA LEU A 168 -20.52 5.32 4.22
C LEU A 168 -19.60 4.30 3.53
N PHE A 169 -19.76 3.01 3.84
CA PHE A 169 -18.84 1.96 3.43
C PHE A 169 -19.49 1.07 2.35
N PRO A 170 -18.77 0.73 1.27
CA PRO A 170 -19.27 -0.17 0.22
C PRO A 170 -19.74 -1.54 0.74
N GLN A 171 -19.23 -1.96 1.90
CA GLN A 171 -19.57 -3.21 2.57
C GLN A 171 -21.05 -3.32 2.93
N ILE A 172 -21.79 -2.21 2.99
CA ILE A 172 -23.23 -2.23 3.26
C ILE A 172 -24.05 -2.99 2.19
N ASP A 173 -23.51 -3.14 0.98
CA ASP A 173 -24.17 -3.83 -0.13
C ASP A 173 -23.87 -5.35 -0.15
N CYS A 174 -23.74 -5.98 1.03
CA CYS A 174 -23.38 -7.41 1.15
C CYS A 174 -24.52 -8.39 0.78
N GLY A 175 -25.74 -7.88 0.59
CA GLY A 175 -26.90 -8.68 0.18
C GLY A 175 -27.82 -9.16 1.32
N GLU A 176 -27.55 -8.76 2.56
CA GLU A 176 -28.40 -9.06 3.71
C GLU A 176 -29.66 -8.18 3.77
N ASP A 177 -30.75 -8.73 4.32
CA ASP A 177 -32.02 -8.01 4.49
C ASP A 177 -31.90 -6.84 5.48
N ASP A 178 -31.10 -7.02 6.54
CA ASP A 178 -30.67 -5.94 7.44
C ASP A 178 -29.25 -5.52 7.05
N PRO A 179 -29.04 -4.31 6.49
CA PRO A 179 -27.71 -3.85 6.06
C PRO A 179 -26.70 -3.76 7.21
N ARG A 180 -27.14 -3.77 8.47
CA ARG A 180 -26.25 -3.84 9.64
C ARG A 180 -25.60 -5.21 9.78
N ALA A 181 -26.27 -6.28 9.35
CA ALA A 181 -25.73 -7.63 9.38
C ALA A 181 -24.45 -7.76 8.55
N CYS A 182 -24.27 -6.93 7.52
CA CYS A 182 -23.03 -6.81 6.74
C CYS A 182 -21.79 -6.41 7.57
N PHE A 183 -21.98 -5.91 8.79
CA PHE A 183 -20.92 -5.49 9.69
C PHE A 183 -20.90 -6.30 10.99
N SER A 184 -21.60 -7.43 11.04
CA SER A 184 -21.55 -8.36 12.16
C SER A 184 -20.13 -8.95 12.33
N ILE A 185 -19.83 -9.45 13.54
CA ILE A 185 -18.56 -10.15 13.80
C ILE A 185 -18.46 -11.38 12.90
N GLU A 186 -19.57 -12.08 12.70
CA GLU A 186 -19.66 -13.24 11.82
C GLU A 186 -19.27 -12.85 10.38
N ALA A 187 -19.86 -11.78 9.83
CA ALA A 187 -19.50 -11.28 8.49
C ALA A 187 -18.06 -10.74 8.38
N PHE A 188 -17.44 -10.36 9.50
CA PHE A 188 -16.05 -9.89 9.53
C PHE A 188 -15.04 -11.04 9.55
N LEU A 189 -15.42 -12.20 10.13
CA LEU A 189 -14.54 -13.36 10.28
C LEU A 189 -14.62 -14.36 9.10
N ASP A 190 -15.66 -14.27 8.27
CA ASP A 190 -15.87 -15.06 7.05
C ASP A 190 -14.99 -14.58 5.87
#